data_AF-A0A355S042-F1
#
_entry.id   AF-A0A355S042-F1
#
_cell.length_a   1.000
_cell.length_b   1.000
_cell.length_c   1.000
_cell.angle_alpha   90.00
_cell.angle_beta   90.00
_cell.angle_gamma   90.00
#
_symmetry.space_group_name_H-M   'P 1'
#
loop_
_entity.id
_entity.type
_entity.pdbx_description
1 polymer ?
#
loop_
_entity_poly.entity_id
_entity_poly.type
_entity_poly.pdbx_seq_one_letter_code
_entity_poly.pdbx_strand_id
1 'polypeptide(L)'
;MQQIVLSIADWIYLIFVIVIMSCLVARKNAVLPALVGLFLTGLALKGGNLFSAMQVTYKAILTAGVDLLSLILIVAAITTLTKIMADMGIDKLMVAPAKKLMRNPTMSFITLTIVTLLVSWVLRA
;
A
#
# COMPACT_ATOMS: atom_id res chain seq x y z
N MET A 1 9.64 -14.83 -23.82
CA MET A 1 8.33 -15.32 -24.32
C MET A 1 7.60 -15.99 -23.15
N GLN A 2 6.83 -15.24 -22.36
CA GLN A 2 5.88 -15.81 -21.41
C GLN A 2 4.51 -15.76 -22.07
N GLN A 3 3.90 -16.92 -22.30
CA GLN A 3 2.52 -16.96 -22.75
C GLN A 3 1.65 -16.32 -21.67
N ILE A 4 1.09 -15.15 -21.97
CA ILE A 4 0.00 -14.54 -21.22
C ILE A 4 -1.26 -15.30 -21.64
N VAL A 5 -1.41 -16.52 -21.13
CA VAL A 5 -2.71 -17.19 -21.13
C VAL A 5 -3.43 -16.62 -19.92
N LEU A 6 -4.49 -15.84 -20.13
CA LEU A 6 -5.40 -15.49 -19.04
C LEU A 6 -5.91 -16.80 -18.44
N SER A 7 -5.29 -17.22 -17.34
CA SER A 7 -5.71 -18.42 -16.63
C SER A 7 -6.89 -18.04 -15.73
N ILE A 8 -7.75 -19.02 -15.41
CA ILE A 8 -8.86 -18.86 -14.46
C ILE A 8 -8.37 -18.26 -13.12
N ALA A 9 -7.10 -18.49 -12.77
CA ALA A 9 -6.47 -17.92 -11.59
C ALA A 9 -6.32 -16.38 -11.62
N ASP A 10 -6.07 -15.76 -12.78
CA ASP A 10 -5.93 -14.30 -12.90
C ASP A 10 -7.27 -13.60 -12.68
N TRP A 11 -8.36 -14.19 -13.19
CA TRP A 11 -9.72 -13.71 -12.94
C TRP A 11 -10.12 -13.84 -11.46
N ILE A 12 -9.71 -14.92 -10.80
CA ILE A 12 -9.95 -15.09 -9.35
C ILE A 12 -9.14 -14.08 -8.53
N TYR A 13 -7.91 -13.78 -8.95
CA TYR A 13 -7.11 -12.72 -8.35
C TYR A 13 -7.78 -11.33 -8.51
N LEU A 14 -8.28 -11.03 -9.71
CA LEU A 14 -8.97 -9.77 -10.01
C LEU A 14 -10.23 -9.56 -9.14
N ILE A 15 -11.03 -10.62 -8.98
CA ILE A 15 -12.20 -10.61 -8.08
C ILE A 15 -11.76 -10.33 -6.64
N PHE A 16 -10.67 -10.94 -6.18
CA PHE A 16 -10.18 -10.73 -4.81
C PHE A 16 -9.63 -9.32 -4.57
N VAL A 17 -8.96 -8.72 -5.56
CA VAL A 17 -8.51 -7.32 -5.48
C VAL A 17 -9.70 -6.38 -5.30
N ILE A 18 -10.81 -6.62 -6.02
CA ILE A 18 -12.05 -5.84 -5.86
C ILE A 18 -12.66 -6.04 -4.47
N VAL A 19 -12.64 -7.26 -3.94
CA VAL A 19 -13.12 -7.55 -2.57
C VAL A 19 -12.25 -6.84 -1.52
N ILE A 20 -10.93 -6.80 -1.70
CA ILE A 20 -10.02 -6.07 -0.78
C ILE A 20 -10.28 -4.57 -0.86
N MET A 21 -10.41 -4.00 -2.06
CA MET A 21 -10.72 -2.58 -2.25
C MET A 21 -12.06 -2.20 -1.61
N SER A 22 -13.10 -3.01 -1.79
CA SER A 22 -14.40 -2.76 -1.15
C SER A 22 -14.34 -2.86 0.37
N CYS A 23 -13.53 -3.77 0.92
CA CYS A 23 -13.29 -3.87 2.36
C CYS A 23 -12.56 -2.63 2.92
N LEU A 24 -11.57 -2.10 2.19
CA LEU A 24 -10.88 -0.86 2.55
C LEU A 24 -11.83 0.33 2.59
N VAL A 25 -12.73 0.46 1.61
CA VAL A 25 -13.76 1.51 1.60
C VAL A 25 -14.69 1.38 2.79
N ALA A 26 -15.03 0.15 3.20
CA ALA A 26 -15.85 -0.11 4.38
C ALA A 26 -15.13 0.14 5.73
N ARG A 27 -13.86 0.60 5.71
CA ARG A 27 -12.97 0.76 6.89
C ARG A 27 -12.93 -0.47 7.81
N LYS A 28 -13.14 -1.67 7.26
CA LYS A 28 -13.04 -2.93 8.02
C LYS A 28 -11.64 -3.52 7.87
N ASN A 29 -11.25 -4.38 8.81
CA ASN A 29 -9.96 -5.07 8.77
C ASN A 29 -9.83 -5.89 7.48
N ALA A 30 -9.00 -5.41 6.53
CA ALA A 30 -8.76 -6.05 5.24
C ALA A 30 -7.96 -7.36 5.34
N VAL A 31 -7.42 -7.68 6.52
CA VAL A 31 -6.64 -8.90 6.78
C VAL A 31 -7.48 -10.16 6.56
N LEU A 32 -8.74 -10.16 7.02
CA LEU A 32 -9.64 -11.31 6.87
C LEU A 32 -9.92 -11.64 5.38
N PRO A 33 -10.39 -10.70 4.54
CA PRO A 33 -10.63 -10.98 3.13
C PRO A 33 -9.34 -11.26 2.35
N ALA A 34 -8.20 -10.68 2.74
CA ALA A 34 -6.92 -10.98 2.12
C ALA A 34 -6.49 -12.44 2.36
N LEU A 35 -6.63 -12.95 3.59
CA LEU A 35 -6.37 -14.35 3.93
C LEU A 35 -7.26 -15.32 3.14
N VAL A 36 -8.56 -15.02 3.11
CA VAL A 36 -9.54 -15.82 2.34
C VAL A 36 -9.20 -15.79 0.84
N GLY A 37 -8.75 -14.64 0.32
CA GLY A 37 -8.31 -14.51 -1.06
C GLY A 37 -7.07 -15.29 -1.42
N LEU A 38 -6.07 -15.28 -0.54
CA LEU A 38 -4.86 -16.07 -0.71
C LEU A 38 -5.17 -17.57 -0.73
N PHE A 39 -6.10 -18.00 0.12
CA PHE A 39 -6.51 -19.39 0.18
C PHE A 39 -7.27 -19.83 -1.08
N LEU A 40 -8.23 -19.02 -1.55
CA LEU A 40 -9.02 -19.32 -2.75
C LEU A 40 -8.20 -19.21 -4.05
N THR A 41 -7.29 -18.24 -4.15
CA THR A 41 -6.34 -18.17 -5.28
C THR A 41 -5.36 -19.36 -5.28
N GLY A 42 -4.92 -19.80 -4.09
CA GLY A 42 -4.11 -21.00 -3.93
C GLY A 42 -4.82 -22.30 -4.36
N LEU A 43 -6.13 -22.42 -4.11
CA LEU A 43 -6.95 -23.54 -4.57
C LEU A 43 -7.13 -23.53 -6.10
N ALA A 44 -7.30 -22.35 -6.69
CA ALA A 44 -7.51 -22.19 -8.12
C ALA A 44 -6.26 -22.49 -8.97
N LEU A 45 -5.07 -22.15 -8.47
CA LEU A 45 -3.80 -22.32 -9.19
C LEU A 45 -3.33 -23.77 -9.32
N LYS A 46 -3.72 -24.66 -8.40
CA LYS A 46 -3.20 -26.04 -8.31
C LYS A 46 -4.27 -27.13 -8.36
N GLY A 47 -5.35 -26.90 -9.10
CA GLY A 47 -6.25 -27.97 -9.56
C GLY A 47 -6.89 -28.81 -8.45
N GLY A 48 -7.30 -28.20 -7.34
CA GLY A 48 -8.18 -28.85 -6.34
C GLY A 48 -7.50 -29.63 -5.21
N ASN A 49 -6.18 -29.60 -5.06
CA ASN A 49 -5.53 -30.23 -3.91
C ASN A 49 -5.47 -29.27 -2.70
N LEU A 50 -6.28 -29.52 -1.66
CA LEU A 50 -6.37 -28.70 -0.44
C LEU A 50 -5.00 -28.47 0.22
N PHE A 51 -4.13 -29.49 0.23
CA PHE A 51 -2.80 -29.40 0.83
C PHE A 51 -1.92 -28.33 0.17
N SER A 52 -2.04 -28.17 -1.15
CA SER A 52 -1.27 -27.18 -1.89
C SER A 52 -1.72 -25.75 -1.58
N ALA A 53 -3.02 -25.51 -1.40
CA ALA A 53 -3.54 -24.18 -1.07
C ALA A 53 -3.15 -23.72 0.35
N MET A 54 -3.16 -24.64 1.31
CA MET A 54 -2.66 -24.36 2.68
C MET A 54 -1.17 -24.01 2.66
N GLN A 55 -0.37 -24.73 1.86
CA GLN A 55 1.07 -24.45 1.72
C GLN A 55 1.35 -23.08 1.10
N VAL A 56 0.56 -22.67 0.10
CA VAL A 56 0.66 -21.33 -0.53
C VAL A 56 0.33 -20.23 0.48
N THR A 57 -0.77 -20.39 1.22
CA THR A 57 -1.19 -19.40 2.23
C THR A 57 -0.13 -19.25 3.33
N TYR A 58 0.41 -20.37 3.83
CA TYR A 58 1.44 -20.36 4.86
C TYR A 58 2.74 -19.71 4.36
N LYS A 59 3.21 -20.05 3.15
CA LYS A 59 4.39 -19.42 2.55
C LYS A 59 4.21 -17.91 2.39
N ALA A 60 3.03 -17.47 1.97
CA ALA A 60 2.76 -16.06 1.77
C ALA A 60 2.75 -15.28 3.10
N ILE A 61 2.23 -15.86 4.18
CA ILE A 61 2.32 -15.25 5.53
C ILE A 61 3.78 -15.14 5.99
N LEU A 62 4.59 -16.19 5.79
CA LEU A 62 6.02 -16.15 6.12
C LEU A 62 6.77 -15.10 5.30
N THR A 63 6.50 -15.00 4.00
CA THR A 63 7.09 -13.97 3.13
C THR A 63 6.68 -12.57 3.58
N ALA A 64 5.39 -12.33 3.83
CA ALA A 64 4.90 -11.04 4.30
C ALA A 64 5.51 -10.64 5.66
N GLY A 65 5.76 -11.62 6.55
CA GLY A 65 6.44 -11.39 7.82
C GLY A 65 7.88 -10.90 7.64
N VAL A 66 8.61 -11.45 6.67
CA VAL A 66 9.98 -10.99 6.33
C VAL A 66 9.95 -9.61 5.66
N ASP A 67 9.02 -9.38 4.74
CA ASP A 67 8.86 -8.07 4.08
C ASP A 67 8.54 -6.95 5.08
N LEU A 68 7.82 -7.26 6.16
CA LEU A 68 7.54 -6.30 7.23
C LEU A 68 8.83 -5.83 7.92
N LEU A 69 9.82 -6.70 8.11
CA LEU A 69 11.10 -6.30 8.70
C LEU A 69 11.81 -5.27 7.82
N SER A 70 11.82 -5.48 6.50
CA SER A 70 12.34 -4.51 5.54
C SER A 70 11.59 -3.17 5.63
N LEU A 71 10.25 -3.20 5.78
CA LEU A 71 9.45 -1.99 5.95
C LEU A 71 9.75 -1.26 7.26
N ILE A 72 9.92 -1.98 8.37
CA ILE A 72 10.25 -1.40 9.69
C ILE A 72 11.58 -0.65 9.62
N LEU A 73 12.59 -1.22 8.98
CA LEU A 73 13.89 -0.55 8.80
C LEU A 73 13.75 0.76 8.01
N ILE A 74 12.98 0.75 6.92
CA ILE A 74 12.75 1.94 6.10
C ILE A 74 12.01 3.02 6.89
N VAL A 75 10.93 2.67 7.59
CA VAL A 75 10.15 3.63 8.38
C VAL A 75 10.96 4.14 9.58
N ALA A 76 11.80 3.32 10.21
CA ALA A 76 12.72 3.77 11.26
C ALA A 76 13.75 4.78 10.72
N ALA A 77 14.32 4.52 9.54
CA ALA A 77 15.23 5.47 8.89
C ALA A 77 14.52 6.80 8.56
N ILE A 78 13.34 6.74 7.94
CA ILE A 78 12.59 7.95 7.59
C ILE A 78 12.17 8.73 8.84
N THR A 79 11.66 8.05 9.87
CA THR A 79 11.22 8.72 11.12
C THR A 79 12.36 9.38 11.88
N THR A 80 13.56 8.78 11.91
CA THR A 80 14.74 9.43 12.52
C THR A 80 15.17 10.65 11.71
N LEU A 81 15.17 10.58 10.38
CA LEU A 81 15.45 11.74 9.52
C LEU A 81 14.42 12.86 9.72
N THR A 82 13.12 12.53 9.75
CA THR A 82 12.06 13.51 10.03
C THR A 82 12.27 14.16 11.41
N LYS A 83 12.67 13.38 12.42
CA LYS A 83 12.94 13.90 13.76
C LYS A 83 14.14 14.86 13.79
N ILE A 84 15.25 14.51 13.14
CA ILE A 84 16.43 15.37 13.03
C ILE A 84 16.09 16.67 12.27
N MET A 85 15.32 16.58 11.18
CA MET A 85 14.86 17.76 10.44
C MET A 85 13.97 18.69 11.27
N ALA A 86 13.11 18.11 12.12
CA ALA A 86 12.28 18.87 13.06
C ALA A 86 13.13 19.58 14.12
N ASP A 87 14.14 18.89 14.67
CA ASP A 87 15.05 19.45 15.69
C ASP A 87 15.90 20.61 15.14
N MET A 88 16.27 20.58 13.85
CA MET A 88 16.95 21.68 13.16
C MET A 88 16.03 22.86 12.82
N GLY A 89 14.73 22.77 13.10
CA GLY A 89 13.76 23.83 12.78
C GLY A 89 13.47 23.99 11.28
N ILE A 90 13.98 23.07 10.45
CA ILE A 90 13.82 23.10 8.98
C ILE A 90 12.34 22.95 8.61
N ASP A 91 11.59 22.16 9.37
CA ASP A 91 10.17 21.91 9.15
C ASP A 91 9.36 23.23 9.15
N LYS A 92 9.71 24.20 10.01
CA LYS A 92 9.07 25.52 10.05
C LYS A 92 9.43 26.38 8.83
N LEU A 93 10.68 26.27 8.35
CA LEU A 93 11.16 27.01 7.20
C LEU A 93 10.55 26.48 5.89
N MET A 94 10.35 25.17 5.80
CA MET A 94 9.73 24.51 4.64
C MET A 94 8.24 24.86 4.49
N VAL A 95 7.53 25.09 5.60
CA VAL A 95 6.10 25.47 5.58
C VAL A 95 5.91 26.98 5.37
N ALA A 96 6.92 27.81 5.59
CA ALA A 96 6.83 29.27 5.43
C ALA A 96 6.26 29.74 4.07
N PRO A 97 6.70 29.22 2.90
CA PRO A 97 6.12 29.62 1.61
C PRO A 97 4.68 29.12 1.42
N ALA A 98 4.35 27.92 1.93
CA ALA A 98 2.99 27.36 1.86
C ALA A 98 2.01 28.12 2.77
N LYS A 99 2.48 28.58 3.93
CA LYS A 99 1.70 29.38 4.89
C LYS A 99 1.17 30.68 4.27
N LYS A 100 1.89 31.28 3.32
CA LYS A 100 1.43 32.48 2.60
C LYS A 100 0.19 32.22 1.74
N LEU A 101 0.02 30.99 1.25
CA LEU A 101 -1.12 30.57 0.42
C LEU A 101 -2.30 30.04 1.27
N MET A 102 -2.02 29.59 2.49
CA MET A 102 -3.00 29.05 3.45
C MET A 102 -3.73 30.14 4.24
N ARG A 103 -4.51 30.98 3.55
CA ARG A 103 -5.29 32.07 4.18
C ARG A 103 -6.69 31.65 4.66
N ASN A 104 -7.27 30.63 4.04
CA ASN A 104 -8.62 30.12 4.34
C ASN A 104 -8.61 28.57 4.39
N PRO A 105 -9.44 27.92 5.24
CA PRO A 105 -9.46 26.45 5.37
C PRO A 105 -9.71 25.71 4.04
N THR A 106 -10.60 26.22 3.20
CA THR A 106 -10.83 25.67 1.85
C THR A 106 -9.62 25.83 0.92
N MET A 107 -8.92 26.97 0.99
CA MET A 107 -7.73 27.23 0.18
C MET A 107 -6.52 26.40 0.65
N SER A 108 -6.42 26.10 1.95
CA SER A 108 -5.41 25.21 2.50
C SER A 108 -5.57 23.79 1.98
N PHE A 109 -6.79 23.28 1.89
CA PHE A 109 -7.05 21.94 1.35
C PHE A 109 -6.67 21.86 -0.13
N ILE A 110 -7.11 22.84 -0.93
CA ILE A 110 -6.77 22.92 -2.36
C ILE A 110 -5.26 23.05 -2.57
N THR A 111 -4.59 23.87 -1.76
CA THR A 111 -3.12 24.02 -1.80
C THR A 111 -2.41 22.70 -1.50
N LEU A 112 -2.81 21.97 -0.46
CA LEU A 112 -2.24 20.66 -0.11
C LEU A 112 -2.46 19.65 -1.25
N THR A 113 -3.65 19.60 -1.82
CA THR A 113 -3.95 18.72 -2.97
C THR A 113 -3.04 19.04 -4.17
N ILE A 114 -2.91 20.31 -4.56
CA ILE A 114 -2.08 20.73 -5.69
C ILE A 114 -0.60 20.43 -5.43
N VAL A 115 -0.09 20.79 -4.25
CA VAL A 115 1.32 20.56 -3.89
C VAL A 115 1.64 19.07 -3.90
N THR A 116 0.78 18.23 -3.32
CA THR A 116 0.99 16.78 -3.27
C THR A 116 0.90 16.16 -4.67
N LEU A 117 -0.02 16.65 -5.53
CA LEU A 117 -0.14 16.23 -6.92
C LEU A 117 1.12 16.55 -7.73
N LEU A 118 1.64 17.78 -7.61
CA LEU A 118 2.85 18.22 -8.31
C LEU A 118 4.09 17.41 -7.87
N VAL A 119 4.26 17.21 -6.55
CA VAL A 119 5.36 16.41 -6.02
C VAL A 119 5.26 14.96 -6.50
N SER A 120 4.07 14.36 -6.46
CA SER A 120 3.88 12.99 -6.97
C SER A 120 4.13 12.89 -8.47
N TRP A 121 3.79 13.92 -9.26
CA TRP A 121 4.03 13.90 -10.70
C TRP A 121 5.53 13.99 -11.01
N VAL A 122 6.27 14.86 -10.32
CA VAL A 122 7.73 14.98 -10.47
C VAL A 122 8.46 13.71 -10.03
N LEU A 123 8.02 13.07 -8.94
CA LEU A 123 8.67 11.84 -8.45
C LEU A 123 8.42 10.63 -9.39
N ARG A 124 7.34 10.68 -10.17
CA ARG A 124 6.90 9.58 -11.05
C ARG A 124 7.21 9.83 -12.54
N ALA A 125 7.69 11.01 -12.89
CA ALA A 125 8.21 11.38 -14.21
C ALA A 125 9.74 11.21 -14.26
#